data_AF-A0A0A2MC03-F1
#
_entry.id   AF-A0A0A2MC03-F1
#
_cell.length_a   1.000
_cell.length_b   1.000
_cell.length_c   1.000
_cell.angle_alpha   90.00
_cell.angle_beta   90.00
_cell.angle_gamma   90.00
#
_symmetry.space_group_name_H-M   'P 1'
#
loop_
_entity.id
_entity.type
_entity.pdbx_description
1 polymer ?
#
loop_
_entity_poly.entity_id
_entity_poly.type
_entity_poly.pdbx_seq_one_letter_code
_entity_poly.pdbx_strand_id
1 'polypeptide(L)'
;MAKRFSEEKPIGSLLQQFIQENKLEGGMDKINVAEAWKNLMGPGVNNYTTEVLLKGNTLYVALSSAVLREELSYGKEKIIKMINEELRKDVVKELVLK
;
A
#
# COMPACT_ATOMS: atom_id res chain seq x y z
N MET A 1 -45.08 7.77 -31.48
CA MET A 1 -43.71 7.67 -32.02
C MET A 1 -42.82 7.08 -30.93
N ALA A 2 -42.19 5.95 -31.21
CA ALA A 2 -41.49 5.12 -30.22
C ALA A 2 -40.09 5.67 -29.90
N LYS A 3 -39.73 5.61 -28.62
CA LYS A 3 -38.40 5.90 -28.05
C LYS A 3 -37.31 5.04 -28.69
N ARG A 4 -36.12 5.61 -28.90
CA ARG A 4 -34.86 4.86 -28.96
C ARG A 4 -33.74 5.68 -28.33
N PHE A 5 -33.38 5.29 -27.10
CA PHE A 5 -32.10 5.58 -26.48
C PHE A 5 -31.07 4.64 -27.13
N SER A 6 -30.10 5.20 -27.87
CA SER A 6 -28.88 4.49 -28.26
C SER A 6 -27.72 5.17 -27.55
N GLU A 7 -27.51 4.81 -26.29
CA GLU A 7 -26.23 5.02 -25.61
C GLU A 7 -25.33 3.80 -25.90
N GLU A 8 -24.69 3.81 -27.06
CA GLU A 8 -23.53 2.93 -27.30
C GLU A 8 -22.28 3.69 -26.87
N LYS A 9 -21.98 3.67 -25.57
CA LYS A 9 -20.66 4.11 -25.08
C LYS A 9 -19.62 3.10 -25.59
N PRO A 10 -18.58 3.53 -26.34
CA PRO A 10 -17.62 2.60 -26.92
C PRO A 10 -16.85 1.91 -25.80
N ILE A 11 -16.79 0.57 -25.85
CA ILE A 11 -16.08 -0.31 -24.90
C ILE A 11 -14.65 0.16 -24.56
N GLY A 12 -13.98 0.89 -25.46
CA GLY A 12 -12.66 1.48 -25.22
C GLY A 12 -12.62 2.52 -24.06
N SER A 13 -13.73 3.22 -23.80
CA SER A 13 -13.84 4.18 -22.68
C SER A 13 -13.97 3.49 -21.32
N LEU A 14 -14.65 2.35 -21.27
CA LEU A 14 -14.76 1.51 -20.07
C LEU A 14 -13.42 0.86 -19.71
N LEU A 15 -12.64 0.40 -20.70
CA LEU A 15 -11.31 -0.18 -20.47
C LEU A 15 -10.31 0.87 -19.96
N GLN A 16 -10.35 2.09 -20.49
CA GLN A 16 -9.49 3.18 -20.01
C GLN A 16 -9.83 3.62 -18.58
N GLN A 17 -11.13 3.73 -18.25
CA GLN A 17 -11.56 4.00 -16.89
C GLN A 17 -11.13 2.87 -15.95
N PHE A 18 -11.32 1.61 -16.34
CA PHE A 18 -10.91 0.47 -15.52
C PHE A 18 -9.40 0.44 -15.26
N ILE A 19 -8.57 0.73 -16.27
CA ILE A 19 -7.10 0.80 -16.12
C ILE A 19 -6.69 1.98 -15.24
N GLN A 20 -7.34 3.15 -15.38
CA GLN A 20 -7.06 4.32 -14.55
C GLN A 20 -7.46 4.06 -13.10
N GLU A 21 -8.65 3.52 -12.85
CA GLU A 21 -9.17 3.24 -11.51
C GLU A 21 -8.29 2.22 -10.77
N ASN A 22 -7.85 1.14 -11.43
CA ASN A 22 -6.93 0.16 -10.85
C ASN A 22 -5.53 0.74 -10.55
N LYS A 23 -5.01 1.65 -11.39
CA LYS A 23 -3.72 2.30 -11.15
C LYS A 23 -3.80 3.33 -10.02
N LEU A 24 -4.94 4.02 -9.91
CA LEU A 24 -5.22 4.97 -8.84
C LEU A 24 -5.39 4.24 -7.50
N GLU A 25 -6.12 3.13 -7.47
CA GLU A 25 -6.28 2.30 -6.27
C GLU A 25 -4.94 1.76 -5.76
N GLY A 26 -4.13 1.15 -6.63
CA GLY A 26 -2.79 0.69 -6.24
C GLY A 26 -1.81 1.81 -5.90
N GLY A 27 -2.02 3.03 -6.44
CA GLY A 27 -1.28 4.23 -6.05
C GLY A 27 -1.68 4.74 -4.66
N MET A 28 -2.99 4.76 -4.37
CA MET A 28 -3.53 5.12 -3.06
C MET A 28 -3.08 4.13 -1.99
N ASP A 29 -3.13 2.81 -2.26
CA ASP A 29 -2.68 1.81 -1.29
C ASP A 29 -1.19 1.99 -0.93
N LYS A 30 -0.34 2.39 -1.88
CA LYS A 30 1.08 2.72 -1.61
C LYS A 30 1.24 3.91 -0.67
N ILE A 31 0.47 4.97 -0.90
CA ILE A 31 0.51 6.18 -0.05
C ILE A 31 0.02 5.82 1.35
N ASN A 32 -1.12 5.13 1.43
CA ASN A 32 -1.74 4.74 2.69
C ASN A 32 -0.84 3.83 3.54
N VAL A 33 -0.13 2.87 2.93
CA VAL A 33 0.81 1.99 3.66
C VAL A 33 2.00 2.77 4.23
N ALA A 34 2.55 3.73 3.50
CA ALA A 34 3.66 4.54 3.98
C ALA A 34 3.23 5.45 5.15
N GLU A 35 2.02 6.00 5.12
CA GLU A 35 1.45 6.76 6.22
C GLU A 35 1.12 5.88 7.43
N ALA A 36 0.50 4.71 7.21
CA ALA A 36 0.23 3.74 8.26
C ALA A 36 1.50 3.31 8.98
N TRP A 37 2.59 3.01 8.24
CA TRP A 37 3.90 2.74 8.83
C TRP A 37 4.36 3.88 9.74
N LYS A 38 4.33 5.13 9.24
CA LYS A 38 4.78 6.29 10.00
C LYS A 38 3.97 6.49 11.27
N ASN A 39 2.65 6.39 11.20
CA ASN A 39 1.77 6.58 12.35
C ASN A 39 1.99 5.49 13.41
N LEU A 40 2.12 4.24 12.97
CA LEU A 40 2.14 3.06 13.84
C LEU A 40 3.49 2.84 14.51
N MET A 41 4.58 3.14 13.80
CA MET A 41 5.95 2.95 14.32
C MET A 41 6.44 4.11 15.19
N GLY A 42 5.90 5.31 14.97
CA GLY A 42 6.24 6.50 15.75
C GLY A 42 7.67 7.02 15.53
N PRO A 43 8.06 8.10 16.23
CA PRO A 43 9.30 8.83 15.96
C PRO A 43 10.56 7.99 16.17
N GLY A 44 10.55 7.05 17.13
CA GLY A 44 11.71 6.21 17.45
C GLY A 44 12.19 5.35 16.28
N VAL A 45 11.26 4.82 15.47
CA VAL A 45 11.59 4.00 14.29
C VAL A 45 11.65 4.87 13.02
N ASN A 46 10.77 5.86 12.90
CA ASN A 46 10.73 6.72 11.73
C ASN A 46 12.02 7.52 11.53
N ASN A 47 12.69 7.92 12.61
CA ASN A 47 13.97 8.63 12.53
C ASN A 47 15.08 7.81 11.86
N TYR A 48 14.95 6.48 11.85
CA TYR A 48 15.88 5.58 11.17
C TYR A 48 15.31 5.01 9.87
N THR A 49 14.04 5.27 9.56
CA THR A 49 13.40 4.79 8.34
C THR A 49 13.77 5.72 7.18
N THR A 50 14.50 5.21 6.21
CA THR A 50 14.96 6.00 5.05
C THR A 50 14.04 5.86 3.84
N GLU A 51 13.34 4.72 3.72
CA GLU A 51 12.40 4.46 2.63
C GLU A 51 11.28 3.52 3.10
N VAL A 52 10.05 3.75 2.63
CA VAL A 52 8.91 2.85 2.79
C VAL A 52 8.22 2.70 1.44
N LEU A 53 8.14 1.48 0.94
CA LEU A 53 7.65 1.20 -0.40
C LEU A 53 6.84 -0.09 -0.45
N LEU A 54 5.58 0.01 -0.85
CA LEU A 54 4.76 -1.15 -1.18
C LEU A 54 4.93 -1.52 -2.67
N LYS A 55 5.35 -2.77 -2.94
CA LYS A 55 5.42 -3.35 -4.28
C LYS A 55 4.64 -4.66 -4.30
N GLY A 56 3.54 -4.70 -5.05
CA GLY A 56 2.60 -5.81 -4.95
C GLY A 56 2.06 -5.91 -3.52
N ASN A 57 2.25 -7.05 -2.87
CA ASN A 57 1.88 -7.27 -1.47
C ASN A 57 3.08 -7.28 -0.51
N THR A 58 4.27 -6.89 -0.97
CA THR A 58 5.48 -6.87 -0.14
C THR A 58 5.81 -5.43 0.24
N LEU A 59 5.85 -5.17 1.54
CA LEU A 59 6.29 -3.89 2.10
C LEU A 59 7.81 -3.93 2.27
N TYR A 60 8.49 -3.03 1.57
CA TYR A 60 9.92 -2.80 1.70
C TYR A 60 10.15 -1.59 2.59
N VAL A 61 10.96 -1.77 3.64
CA VAL A 61 11.36 -0.68 4.52
C VAL A 61 12.88 -0.68 4.60
N ALA A 62 13.48 0.46 4.25
CA ALA A 62 14.91 0.66 4.43
C ALA A 62 15.16 1.38 5.76
N LEU A 63 16.09 0.85 6.55
CA LEU A 63 16.46 1.36 7.87
C LEU A 63 17.96 1.65 7.94
N SER A 64 18.32 2.85 8.37
CA SER A 64 19.72 3.27 8.57
C SER A 64 20.39 2.53 9.74
N SER A 65 19.61 2.09 10.73
CA SER A 65 20.12 1.32 11.89
C SER A 65 20.01 -0.19 11.64
N ALA A 66 21.15 -0.88 11.64
CA ALA A 66 21.21 -2.33 11.55
C ALA A 66 20.62 -3.01 12.80
N VAL A 67 20.85 -2.44 13.99
CA VAL A 67 20.32 -2.96 15.26
C VAL A 67 18.80 -2.89 15.26
N LEU A 68 18.23 -1.73 14.92
CA LEU A 68 16.77 -1.58 14.93
C LEU A 68 16.11 -2.47 13.87
N ARG A 69 16.72 -2.62 12.71
CA ARG A 69 16.26 -3.55 11.68
C ARG A 69 16.25 -5.00 12.19
N GLU A 70 17.28 -5.41 12.90
CA GLU A 70 17.34 -6.75 13.49
C GLU A 70 16.24 -6.93 14.54
N GLU A 71 16.06 -5.96 15.45
CA GLU A 71 14.97 -5.97 16.44
C GLU A 71 13.57 -6.06 15.79
N LEU A 72 13.32 -5.22 14.78
CA LEU A 72 12.06 -5.23 14.02
C LEU A 72 11.87 -6.53 13.23
N SER A 73 12.96 -7.23 12.87
CA SER A 73 12.88 -8.47 12.10
C SER A 73 12.15 -9.59 12.87
N TYR A 74 12.32 -9.63 14.20
CA TYR A 74 11.62 -10.56 15.08
C TYR A 74 10.12 -10.26 15.18
N GLY A 75 9.72 -9.01 14.88
CA GLY A 75 8.33 -8.53 14.97
C GLY A 75 7.58 -8.49 13.64
N LYS A 76 8.15 -8.97 12.53
CA LYS A 76 7.60 -8.75 11.18
C LYS A 76 6.14 -9.12 11.03
N GLU A 77 5.74 -10.31 11.50
CA GLU A 77 4.35 -10.76 11.38
C GLU A 77 3.38 -9.86 12.14
N LYS A 78 3.77 -9.40 13.33
CA LYS A 78 2.96 -8.48 14.13
C LYS A 78 2.83 -7.13 13.43
N ILE A 79 3.92 -6.61 12.87
CA ILE A 79 3.91 -5.34 12.13
C ILE A 79 2.98 -5.42 10.92
N ILE A 80 3.07 -6.52 10.15
CA ILE A 80 2.18 -6.76 9.00
C ILE A 80 0.71 -6.73 9.43
N LYS A 81 0.36 -7.47 10.50
CA LYS A 81 -1.00 -7.49 11.04
C LYS A 81 -1.48 -6.09 11.43
N MET A 82 -0.68 -5.37 12.21
CA MET A 82 -1.02 -4.04 12.69
C MET A 82 -1.22 -3.04 11.53
N ILE A 83 -0.41 -3.11 10.47
CA ILE A 83 -0.58 -2.26 9.28
C ILE A 83 -1.87 -2.58 8.55
N ASN A 84 -2.16 -3.87 8.31
CA ASN A 84 -3.40 -4.26 7.64
C ASN A 84 -4.64 -3.91 8.48
N GLU A 85 -4.55 -3.99 9.81
CA GLU A 85 -5.59 -3.56 10.75
C GLU A 85 -5.85 -2.05 10.65
N GLU A 86 -4.80 -1.23 10.65
CA GLU A 86 -4.89 0.23 10.47
C GLU A 86 -5.56 0.60 9.14
N LEU A 87 -5.20 -0.13 8.07
CA LEU A 87 -5.72 0.09 6.73
C LEU A 87 -7.10 -0.54 6.49
N ARG A 88 -7.58 -1.38 7.42
CA ARG A 88 -8.79 -2.22 7.29
C ARG A 88 -8.83 -3.03 5.99
N LYS A 89 -7.65 -3.43 5.49
CA LYS A 89 -7.46 -4.18 4.25
C LYS A 89 -6.27 -5.12 4.39
N ASP A 90 -6.36 -6.30 3.80
CA ASP A 90 -5.25 -7.27 3.76
C ASP A 90 -4.35 -7.03 2.54
N VAL A 91 -3.53 -5.99 2.61
CA VAL A 91 -2.68 -5.54 1.48
C VAL A 91 -1.23 -5.97 1.64
N VAL A 92 -0.69 -5.98 2.85
CA VAL A 92 0.68 -6.41 3.14
C VAL A 92 0.70 -7.88 3.52
N LYS A 93 1.43 -8.70 2.77
CA LYS A 93 1.62 -10.13 3.05
C LYS A 93 3.04 -10.47 3.51
N GLU A 94 3.99 -9.62 3.16
CA GLU A 94 5.40 -9.81 3.49
C GLU A 94 6.05 -8.48 3.84
N LEU A 95 6.99 -8.50 4.79
CA LEU A 95 7.78 -7.35 5.21
C LEU A 95 9.28 -7.64 5.03
N VAL A 96 9.91 -6.86 4.17
CA VAL A 96 11.35 -6.92 3.90
C VAL A 96 12.01 -5.68 4.46
N LEU A 97 12.91 -5.88 5.43
CA LEU A 97 13.70 -4.83 6.06
C LEU A 97 15.10 -4.81 5.43
N LYS A 98 15.53 -3.64 4.94
CA LYS A 98 16.79 -3.42 4.21
C LYS A 98 17.67 -2.36 4.87
#